data_AF-A0A9D4JSL0-F1
#
_entry.id   AF-A0A9D4JSL0-F1
#
_cell.length_a   1.000
_cell.length_b   1.000
_cell.length_c   1.000
_cell.angle_alpha   90.00
_cell.angle_beta   90.00
_cell.angle_gamma   90.00
#
_symmetry.space_group_name_H-M   'P 1'
#
loop_
_entity.id
_entity.type
_entity.pdbx_description
1 polymer ?
#
loop_
_entity_poly.entity_id
_entity_poly.type
_entity_poly.pdbx_seq_one_letter_code
_entity_poly.pdbx_strand_id
1 'polypeptide(L)'
;MAYLSFIDDDEAWKLNDHSCSTTYLKKLVVVDDKGRQHLKTLQFCKCEVEAVRLIRFNLWPSSTKFPNVAFHFDFMRWLCGLLLESSVSFKSFCSALDAWTSKHMKTYIHHPVKDLYKVLVGGTADEFRHFIYQMENIHDDGSKCPACYEDSPSLISLLEQRI
;
A
#
# COMPACT_ATOMS: atom_id res chain seq x y z
N MET A 1 -2.53 -10.74 -14.96
CA MET A 1 -1.90 -10.25 -13.71
C MET A 1 -0.41 -10.43 -13.84
N ALA A 2 0.39 -9.39 -13.61
CA ALA A 2 1.85 -9.52 -13.55
C ALA A 2 2.23 -10.09 -12.17
N TYR A 3 2.99 -11.18 -12.16
CA TYR A 3 3.52 -11.76 -10.92
C TYR A 3 4.77 -10.98 -10.53
N LEU A 4 4.66 -10.15 -9.49
CA LEU A 4 5.79 -9.39 -8.97
C LEU A 4 6.62 -10.30 -8.07
N SER A 5 7.82 -10.69 -8.52
CA SER A 5 8.75 -11.45 -7.69
C SER A 5 9.40 -10.50 -6.67
N PHE A 6 9.29 -10.85 -5.39
CA PHE A 6 9.99 -10.13 -4.33
C PHE A 6 11.45 -10.62 -4.16
N ILE A 7 11.88 -11.60 -4.96
CA ILE A 7 13.14 -12.33 -4.80
C ILE A 7 14.30 -11.62 -5.52
N ASP A 8 14.05 -10.91 -6.63
CA ASP A 8 15.08 -10.23 -7.40
C ASP A 8 15.13 -8.74 -7.04
N ASP A 9 16.24 -8.28 -6.45
CA ASP A 9 16.45 -6.88 -6.03
C ASP A 9 17.07 -6.00 -7.12
N ASP A 10 17.62 -6.60 -8.18
CA ASP A 10 18.40 -5.89 -9.19
C ASP A 10 17.55 -5.31 -10.33
N GLU A 11 16.38 -5.89 -10.62
CA GLU A 11 15.52 -5.41 -11.70
C GLU A 11 14.43 -4.46 -11.19
N ALA A 12 14.37 -3.26 -11.79
CA ALA A 12 13.30 -2.32 -11.50
C ALA A 12 11.95 -2.85 -11.99
N TRP A 13 10.94 -2.78 -11.13
CA TRP A 13 9.56 -3.11 -11.49
C TRP A 13 9.00 -2.06 -12.43
N LYS A 14 8.46 -2.51 -13.56
CA LYS A 14 7.99 -1.69 -14.67
C LYS A 14 6.59 -2.14 -15.09
N LEU A 15 5.76 -1.19 -15.53
CA LEU A 15 4.54 -1.50 -16.27
C LEU A 15 4.74 -0.99 -17.70
N ASN A 16 4.54 -1.88 -18.67
CA ASN A 16 4.66 -1.55 -20.09
C ASN A 16 3.31 -1.05 -20.62
N ASP A 17 2.81 0.06 -20.05
CA ASP A 17 1.49 0.61 -20.39
C ASP A 17 1.52 1.76 -21.40
N HIS A 18 2.67 2.44 -21.56
CA HIS A 18 2.91 3.38 -22.65
C HIS A 18 4.42 3.71 -22.78
N SER A 19 4.81 4.26 -23.93
CA SER A 19 6.14 4.89 -24.09
C SER A 19 6.11 6.31 -23.54
N CYS A 20 7.01 6.63 -22.60
CA CYS A 20 7.02 7.91 -21.93
C CYS A 20 8.44 8.47 -21.81
N SER A 21 8.63 9.74 -22.18
CA SER A 21 9.92 10.43 -22.03
C SER A 21 10.15 10.97 -20.62
N THR A 22 9.13 10.99 -19.76
CA THR A 22 9.20 11.53 -18.39
C THR A 22 9.42 10.46 -17.32
N THR A 23 9.79 9.25 -17.75
CA THR A 23 10.03 8.12 -16.87
C THR A 23 11.17 8.38 -15.90
N TYR A 24 11.01 7.95 -14.65
CA TYR A 24 12.07 7.92 -13.65
C TYR A 24 11.94 6.67 -12.76
N LEU A 25 13.05 6.30 -12.11
CA LEU A 25 13.09 5.21 -11.14
C LEU A 25 13.12 5.78 -9.73
N LYS A 26 12.39 5.15 -8.81
CA LYS A 26 12.38 5.51 -7.39
C LYS A 26 12.45 4.24 -6.55
N LYS A 27 13.27 4.27 -5.50
CA LYS A 27 13.32 3.21 -4.49
C LYS A 27 12.30 3.50 -3.40
N LEU A 28 11.57 2.48 -2.98
CA LEU A 28 10.65 2.53 -1.85
C LEU A 28 10.65 1.20 -1.09
N VAL A 29 10.21 1.25 0.16
CA VAL A 29 9.99 0.03 0.94
C VAL A 29 8.64 -0.56 0.55
N VAL A 30 8.63 -1.80 0.11
CA VAL A 30 7.43 -2.56 -0.20
C VAL A 30 7.24 -3.65 0.85
N VAL A 31 6.07 -3.65 1.49
CA VAL A 31 5.64 -4.70 2.40
C VAL A 31 4.87 -5.74 1.58
N ASP A 32 5.35 -6.97 1.53
CA ASP A 32 4.70 -8.03 0.77
C ASP A 32 3.47 -8.61 1.49
N ASP A 33 2.83 -9.59 0.84
CA ASP A 33 1.65 -10.32 1.34
C ASP A 33 1.87 -10.99 2.71
N LYS A 34 3.12 -11.28 3.09
CA LYS A 34 3.51 -11.90 4.37
C LYS A 34 4.00 -10.88 5.39
N GLY A 35 3.91 -9.59 5.08
CA GLY A 35 4.38 -8.51 5.94
C GLY A 35 5.90 -8.34 5.94
N ARG A 36 6.63 -8.94 4.98
CA ARG A 36 8.09 -8.75 4.83
C ARG A 36 8.36 -7.44 4.14
N GLN A 37 9.38 -6.73 4.59
CA GLN A 37 9.80 -5.46 4.00
C GLN A 37 10.92 -5.69 2.99
N HIS A 38 10.79 -5.07 1.82
CA HIS A 38 11.74 -5.17 0.71
C HIS A 38 12.07 -3.77 0.20
N LEU A 39 13.34 -3.46 -0.07
CA LEU A 39 13.70 -2.22 -0.75
C LEU A 39 13.64 -2.44 -2.27
N LYS A 40 12.58 -1.98 -2.93
CA LYS A 40 12.36 -2.21 -4.37
C LYS A 40 12.50 -0.92 -5.18
N THR A 41 13.01 -1.05 -6.39
CA THR A 41 13.08 0.03 -7.37
C THR A 41 11.88 -0.07 -8.31
N LEU A 42 11.04 0.96 -8.38
CA LEU A 42 9.86 1.00 -9.24
C LEU A 42 9.99 2.13 -10.28
N GLN A 43 9.38 1.92 -11.44
CA GLN A 43 9.29 2.89 -12.52
C GLN A 43 8.01 3.74 -12.42
N PHE A 44 8.20 5.05 -12.43
CA PHE A 44 7.16 6.08 -12.43
C PHE A 44 7.29 6.99 -13.66
N CYS A 45 6.31 7.86 -13.87
CA CYS A 45 6.37 8.92 -14.87
C CYS A 45 5.53 10.12 -14.43
N LYS A 46 5.70 11.27 -15.07
CA LYS A 46 4.92 12.49 -14.73
C LYS A 46 3.49 12.47 -15.29
N CYS A 47 3.12 11.46 -16.07
CA CYS A 47 1.79 11.35 -16.67
C CYS A 47 0.70 10.91 -15.68
N GLU A 48 1.09 10.36 -14.53
CA GLU A 48 0.18 9.95 -13.46
C GLU A 48 0.82 10.18 -12.09
N VAL A 49 -0.01 10.23 -11.05
CA VAL A 49 0.45 10.38 -9.66
C VAL A 49 1.07 9.07 -9.18
N GLU A 50 2.15 9.15 -8.41
CA GLU A 50 2.87 7.96 -7.91
C GLU A 50 1.96 6.98 -7.17
N ALA A 51 1.02 7.49 -6.38
CA ALA A 51 0.03 6.68 -5.68
C ALA A 51 -0.82 5.81 -6.62
N VAL A 52 -1.27 6.37 -7.74
CA VAL A 52 -2.05 5.65 -8.76
C VAL A 52 -1.20 4.58 -9.43
N ARG A 53 0.06 4.90 -9.74
CA ARG A 53 1.02 3.92 -10.28
C ARG A 53 1.20 2.73 -9.33
N LEU A 54 1.34 2.98 -8.03
CA LEU A 54 1.47 1.92 -7.02
C LEU A 54 0.24 1.01 -6.98
N ILE A 55 -0.96 1.57 -7.11
CA ILE A 55 -2.19 0.78 -7.17
C ILE A 55 -2.20 -0.11 -8.42
N ARG A 56 -1.68 0.35 -9.56
CA ARG A 56 -1.50 -0.49 -10.76
C ARG A 56 -0.49 -1.64 -10.55
N PHE A 57 0.47 -1.47 -9.63
CA PHE A 57 1.35 -2.53 -9.15
C PHE A 57 0.72 -3.44 -8.09
N ASN A 58 -0.58 -3.31 -7.80
CA ASN A 58 -1.26 -4.00 -6.70
C ASN A 58 -0.67 -3.68 -5.31
N LEU A 59 -0.18 -2.44 -5.15
CA LEU A 59 0.39 -1.93 -3.91
C LEU A 59 -0.40 -0.71 -3.43
N TRP A 60 -0.76 -0.73 -2.15
CA TRP A 60 -1.38 0.40 -1.48
C TRP A 60 -0.31 1.37 -0.95
N PRO A 61 -0.31 2.64 -1.36
CA PRO A 61 0.71 3.60 -0.95
C PRO A 61 0.47 4.10 0.48
N SER A 62 1.55 4.43 1.20
CA SER A 62 1.45 5.06 2.52
C SER A 62 1.12 6.56 2.48
N SER A 63 1.05 7.16 1.29
CA SER A 63 0.76 8.58 1.08
C SER A 63 0.34 8.85 -0.36
N THR A 64 -0.61 9.77 -0.55
CA THR A 64 -1.04 10.28 -1.87
C THR A 64 0.03 11.10 -2.59
N LYS A 65 0.83 11.87 -1.85
CA LYS A 65 1.75 12.87 -2.41
C LYS A 65 3.17 12.36 -2.58
N PHE A 66 3.69 11.70 -1.54
CA PHE A 66 5.09 11.27 -1.50
C PHE A 66 5.21 9.87 -0.88
N PRO A 67 4.74 8.81 -1.56
CA PRO A 67 4.84 7.45 -1.05
C PRO A 67 6.30 7.03 -0.94
N ASN A 68 6.73 6.67 0.26
CA ASN A 68 8.04 6.06 0.53
C ASN A 68 7.91 4.61 1.03
N VAL A 69 6.69 4.21 1.38
CA VAL A 69 6.31 2.86 1.76
C VAL A 69 5.07 2.47 0.95
N ALA A 70 4.98 1.22 0.54
CA ALA A 70 3.79 0.67 -0.08
C ALA A 70 3.53 -0.76 0.44
N PHE A 71 2.27 -1.17 0.43
CA PHE A 71 1.83 -2.44 1.03
C PHE A 71 1.14 -3.29 -0.02
N HIS A 72 1.44 -4.57 -0.10
CA HIS A 72 0.70 -5.48 -0.96
C HIS A 72 -0.78 -5.49 -0.56
N PHE A 73 -1.68 -5.50 -1.55
CA PHE A 73 -3.12 -5.45 -1.29
C PHE A 73 -3.58 -6.59 -0.38
N ASP A 74 -3.06 -7.80 -0.55
CA ASP A 74 -3.45 -8.94 0.30
C ASP A 74 -3.03 -8.76 1.75
N PHE A 75 -1.85 -8.16 2.00
CA PHE A 75 -1.45 -7.81 3.36
C PHE A 75 -2.44 -6.83 3.99
N MET A 76 -2.85 -5.80 3.24
CA MET A 76 -3.83 -4.81 3.71
C MET A 76 -5.20 -5.43 3.95
N ARG A 77 -5.66 -6.37 3.10
CA ARG A 77 -6.90 -7.12 3.31
C ARG A 77 -6.85 -7.96 4.59
N TRP A 78 -5.78 -8.71 4.80
CA TRP A 78 -5.59 -9.49 6.02
C TRP A 78 -5.58 -8.61 7.27
N LEU A 79 -4.89 -7.47 7.21
CA LEU A 79 -4.88 -6.48 8.27
C LEU A 79 -6.29 -6.00 8.59
N CYS A 80 -7.06 -5.55 7.60
CA CYS A 80 -8.44 -5.12 7.81
C CYS A 80 -9.32 -6.23 8.40
N GLY A 81 -9.23 -7.46 7.86
CA GLY A 81 -9.99 -8.60 8.38
C GLY A 81 -9.66 -8.92 9.84
N LEU A 82 -8.38 -8.94 10.21
CA LEU A 82 -7.95 -9.21 11.59
C LEU A 82 -8.40 -8.11 12.57
N LEU A 83 -8.38 -6.86 12.14
CA LEU A 83 -8.83 -5.74 12.98
C LEU A 83 -10.34 -5.76 13.20
N LEU A 84 -11.12 -6.07 12.16
CA LEU A 84 -12.59 -6.07 12.21
C LEU A 84 -13.14 -7.34 12.87
N GLU A 85 -12.70 -8.51 12.42
CA GLU A 85 -13.30 -9.80 12.82
C GLU A 85 -12.74 -10.30 14.15
N SER A 86 -11.50 -9.96 14.50
CA SER A 86 -10.81 -10.55 15.65
C SER A 86 -10.63 -9.59 16.83
N SER A 87 -11.14 -8.36 16.74
CA SER A 87 -10.99 -7.31 17.78
C SER A 87 -9.53 -7.10 18.23
N VAL A 88 -8.56 -7.43 17.37
CA VAL A 88 -7.14 -7.30 17.68
C VAL A 88 -6.77 -5.82 17.58
N SER A 89 -6.08 -5.30 18.59
CA SER A 89 -5.58 -3.93 18.51
C SER A 89 -4.50 -3.82 17.44
N PHE A 90 -4.47 -2.69 16.72
CA PHE A 90 -3.47 -2.39 15.70
C PHE A 90 -2.02 -2.53 16.22
N LYS A 91 -1.82 -2.13 17.49
CA LYS A 91 -0.53 -2.24 18.18
C LYS A 91 -0.13 -3.70 18.42
N SER A 92 -1.07 -4.52 18.87
CA SER A 92 -0.84 -5.96 19.09
C SER A 92 -0.50 -6.67 17.78
N PHE A 93 -1.21 -6.34 16.69
CA PHE A 93 -0.92 -6.90 15.37
C PHE A 93 0.51 -6.54 14.92
N CYS A 94 0.89 -5.26 14.96
CA CYS A 94 2.22 -4.83 14.53
C CYS A 94 3.32 -5.47 15.40
N SER A 95 3.10 -5.58 16.70
CA SER A 95 4.05 -6.24 17.60
C SER A 95 4.22 -7.74 17.28
N ALA A 96 3.12 -8.42 16.94
CA ALA A 96 3.17 -9.82 16.52
C ALA A 96 3.89 -9.97 15.17
N LEU A 97 3.65 -9.06 14.22
CA LEU A 97 4.33 -9.04 12.94
C LEU A 97 5.84 -8.79 13.09
N ASP A 98 6.25 -7.85 13.93
CA ASP A 98 7.65 -7.58 14.22
C ASP A 98 8.33 -8.80 14.87
N ALA A 99 7.66 -9.45 15.82
CA ALA A 99 8.15 -10.68 16.45
C ALA A 99 8.28 -11.84 15.44
N TRP A 100 7.31 -12.00 14.54
CA TRP A 100 7.32 -13.02 13.51
C TRP A 100 8.45 -12.81 12.49
N THR A 101 8.56 -11.60 11.95
CA THR A 101 9.55 -11.26 10.92
C THR A 101 10.98 -11.29 11.49
N SER A 102 11.22 -10.77 12.69
CA SER A 102 12.54 -10.82 13.33
C SER A 102 13.03 -12.24 13.63
N LYS A 103 12.11 -13.14 14.00
CA LYS A 103 12.43 -14.53 14.33
C LYS A 103 12.68 -15.39 13.10
N HIS A 104 11.94 -15.15 12.01
CA HIS A 104 11.91 -16.05 10.86
C HIS A 104 12.57 -15.50 9.59
N MET A 105 12.92 -14.21 9.52
CA MET A 105 13.20 -13.54 8.23
C MET A 105 14.42 -12.59 8.30
N LYS A 106 15.57 -13.12 8.75
CA LYS A 106 16.83 -12.37 8.95
C LYS A 106 17.49 -11.81 7.67
N THR A 107 17.05 -12.20 6.47
CA THR A 107 17.84 -12.07 5.24
C THR A 107 17.42 -10.94 4.28
N TYR A 108 16.34 -10.20 4.53
CA TYR A 108 15.72 -9.34 3.50
C TYR A 108 15.75 -7.85 3.80
N ILE A 109 16.48 -7.42 4.82
CA ILE A 109 16.32 -6.08 5.39
C ILE A 109 17.65 -5.32 5.35
N HIS A 110 17.83 -4.47 4.35
CA HIS A 110 18.88 -3.45 4.39
C HIS A 110 18.40 -2.15 5.06
N HIS A 111 17.09 -1.83 5.01
CA HIS A 111 16.53 -0.57 5.52
C HIS A 111 15.07 -0.75 6.03
N PRO A 112 14.86 -1.25 7.26
CA PRO A 112 13.51 -1.46 7.77
C PRO A 112 12.86 -0.13 8.12
N VAL A 113 11.58 0.01 7.77
CA VAL A 113 10.68 0.97 8.40
C VAL A 113 10.55 0.56 9.86
N LYS A 114 11.14 1.38 10.75
CA LYS A 114 11.25 1.08 12.19
C LYS A 114 9.91 1.11 12.94
N ASP A 115 8.87 1.72 12.36
CA ASP A 115 7.58 1.90 13.01
C ASP A 115 6.45 1.77 11.99
N LEU A 116 6.19 0.52 11.56
CA LEU A 116 5.13 0.21 10.60
C LEU A 116 3.74 0.60 11.15
N TYR A 117 3.59 0.49 12.46
CA TYR A 117 2.39 0.91 13.18
C TYR A 117 2.06 2.39 12.88
N LYS A 118 3.03 3.31 13.01
CA LYS A 118 2.78 4.73 12.70
C LYS A 118 2.40 4.96 11.25
N VAL A 119 3.02 4.26 10.31
CA VAL A 119 2.72 4.41 8.88
C VAL A 119 1.29 3.97 8.58
N LEU A 120 0.89 2.84 9.16
CA LEU A 120 -0.42 2.26 8.94
C LEU A 120 -1.56 3.02 9.65
N VAL A 121 -1.33 3.45 10.90
CA VAL A 121 -2.30 4.23 11.70
C VAL A 121 -2.40 5.68 11.24
N GLY A 122 -1.43 6.19 10.49
CA GLY A 122 -1.44 7.54 9.92
C GLY A 122 -2.47 7.76 8.79
N GLY A 123 -3.60 7.06 8.79
CA GLY A 123 -4.67 7.15 7.79
C GLY A 123 -4.60 6.06 6.70
N THR A 124 -3.44 5.47 6.45
CA THR A 124 -3.23 4.47 5.38
C THR A 124 -4.22 3.30 5.44
N ALA A 125 -4.43 2.72 6.62
CA ALA A 125 -5.31 1.57 6.80
C ALA A 125 -6.80 1.94 6.70
N ASP A 126 -7.18 3.12 7.20
CA ASP A 126 -8.55 3.62 7.11
C ASP A 126 -8.93 3.97 5.67
N GLU A 127 -8.03 4.61 4.92
CA GLU A 127 -8.22 4.90 3.50
C GLU A 127 -8.35 3.61 2.67
N PHE A 128 -7.52 2.59 2.95
CA PHE A 128 -7.65 1.30 2.27
C PHE A 128 -8.99 0.64 2.54
N ARG A 129 -9.45 0.65 3.80
CA ARG A 129 -10.74 0.10 4.18
C ARG A 129 -11.88 0.80 3.45
N HIS A 130 -11.83 2.13 3.35
CA HIS A 130 -12.84 2.88 2.61
C HIS A 130 -12.81 2.54 1.11
N PHE A 131 -11.62 2.39 0.53
CA PHE A 131 -11.45 1.99 -0.87
C PHE A 131 -12.04 0.60 -1.17
N ILE A 132 -11.76 -0.40 -0.33
CA ILE A 132 -12.33 -1.75 -0.49
C ILE A 132 -13.85 -1.72 -0.31
N TYR A 133 -14.35 -1.00 0.69
CA TYR A 133 -15.81 -0.84 0.88
C TYR A 133 -16.47 -0.28 -0.38
N GLN A 134 -15.92 0.78 -0.98
CA GLN A 134 -16.47 1.35 -2.21
C GLN A 134 -16.38 0.38 -3.39
N MET A 135 -15.28 -0.35 -3.52
CA MET A 135 -15.11 -1.36 -4.57
C MET A 135 -16.10 -2.53 -4.46
N GLU A 136 -16.46 -2.92 -3.24
CA GLU A 136 -17.42 -4.00 -2.98
C GLU A 136 -18.88 -3.51 -3.06
N ASN A 137 -19.12 -2.23 -2.78
CA ASN A 137 -20.44 -1.60 -2.75
C ASN A 137 -20.65 -0.59 -3.88
N ILE A 138 -20.16 -0.86 -5.09
CA ILE A 138 -20.30 -0.01 -6.30
C ILE A 138 -21.79 0.27 -6.67
N HIS A 139 -22.74 -0.40 -6.01
CA HIS A 139 -24.19 -0.19 -6.15
C HIS A 139 -24.82 0.67 -5.04
N ASP A 140 -24.05 1.18 -4.07
CA ASP A 140 -24.55 1.95 -2.92
C ASP A 140 -24.65 3.45 -3.25
N ASP A 141 -25.80 4.05 -2.95
CA ASP A 141 -26.37 5.27 -3.51
C ASP A 141 -25.81 6.60 -2.98
N GLY A 142 -24.55 6.61 -2.55
CA GLY A 142 -23.85 7.83 -2.12
C GLY A 142 -24.06 8.21 -0.66
N SER A 143 -24.39 7.26 0.21
CA SER A 143 -24.38 7.47 1.66
C SER A 143 -22.92 7.69 2.15
N LYS A 144 -22.59 8.94 2.48
CA LYS A 144 -21.29 9.31 3.07
C LYS A 144 -21.11 8.57 4.40
N CYS A 145 -19.96 7.91 4.55
CA CYS A 145 -19.55 7.28 5.81
C CYS A 145 -19.58 8.31 6.95
N PRO A 146 -20.39 8.14 8.01
CA PRO A 146 -20.51 9.11 9.11
C PRO A 146 -19.22 9.29 9.93
N ALA A 147 -18.24 8.41 9.76
CA ALA A 147 -17.00 8.37 10.53
C ALA A 147 -15.79 9.01 9.81
N CYS A 148 -15.93 9.41 8.54
CA CYS A 148 -14.83 9.97 7.76
C CYS A 148 -14.87 11.50 7.80
N TYR A 149 -13.91 12.11 8.51
CA TYR A 149 -13.74 13.56 8.60
C TYR A 149 -13.15 14.10 7.27
N GLU A 150 -13.81 15.06 6.64
CA GLU A 150 -13.33 15.75 5.43
C GLU A 150 -12.26 16.78 5.81
N ASP A 151 -11.07 16.71 5.16
CA ASP A 151 -10.20 17.87 4.82
C ASP A 151 -8.80 17.46 4.27
N SER A 152 -8.65 16.28 3.68
CA SER A 152 -7.47 15.97 2.84
C SER A 152 -7.88 15.21 1.59
N PRO A 153 -7.28 15.51 0.41
CA PRO A 153 -7.57 14.73 -0.80
C PRO A 153 -7.12 13.29 -0.56
N SER A 154 -8.10 12.40 -0.37
CA SER A 154 -7.90 10.97 -0.13
C SER A 154 -7.37 10.28 -1.38
N LEU A 155 -6.69 9.14 -1.22
CA LEU A 155 -6.27 8.30 -2.36
C LEU A 155 -7.42 7.98 -3.32
N ILE A 156 -8.63 7.87 -2.79
CA ILE A 156 -9.87 7.59 -3.52
C ILE A 156 -10.21 8.72 -4.49
N SER A 157 -10.13 9.98 -4.04
CA SER A 157 -10.41 11.15 -4.91
C SER A 157 -9.45 11.24 -6.11
N LEU A 158 -8.24 10.69 -5.99
CA LEU A 158 -7.27 10.65 -7.08
C LEU A 158 -7.54 9.51 -8.08
N LEU A 159 -8.22 8.44 -7.66
CA LEU A 159 -8.60 7.32 -8.52
C LEU A 159 -9.86 7.62 -9.33
N GLU A 160 -10.81 8.34 -8.73
CA GLU A 160 -12.08 8.72 -9.37
C GLU A 160 -11.90 9.73 -10.53
N GLN A 161 -10.80 10.48 -10.55
CA GLN A 161 -10.54 11.48 -11.60
C GLN A 161 -10.07 10.89 -12.96
N ARG A 162 -9.98 9.57 -13.10
CA ARG A 162 -9.45 8.92 -14.32
C ARG A 162 -10.04 7.55 -14.69
N ILE A 163 -11.26 7.26 -14.26
CA ILE A 163 -12.12 6.26 -14.93
C ILE A 163 -13.00 7.01 -15.92
#